data_AF-A0A9X4HC93-F1
#
_entry.id   AF-A0A9X4HC93-F1
#
_cell.length_a   1.000
_cell.length_b   1.000
_cell.length_c   1.000
_cell.angle_alpha   90.00
_cell.angle_beta   90.00
_cell.angle_gamma   90.00
#
_symmetry.space_group_name_H-M   'P 1'
#
loop_
_entity.id
_entity.type
_entity.pdbx_description
1 polymer ?
#
loop_
_entity_poly.entity_id
_entity_poly.type
_entity_poly.pdbx_seq_one_letter_code
_entity_poly.pdbx_strand_id
1 'polypeptide(L)'
;MYADRRVPDAVRNDPVLYGECLGGALYWNDFLRLAQRQGFADARLVTDRPLAITDPELAPRLGNLQFFSATYRLFKLNALETACEDYGQAVIYRGSIPEHAGRFVLDKHHDIETGRVFPVCGNTWRMLQGTRFAAHFDFIGDFSRHYGLFGGCGDDVPFDMTSSTRISDGTCC
;
A
#
# COMPACT_ATOMS: atom_id res chain seq x y z
N MET A 1 -8.49 1.81 -10.01
CA MET A 1 -9.40 2.29 -8.96
C MET A 1 -9.81 1.12 -8.07
N TYR A 2 -10.03 1.39 -6.79
CA TYR A 2 -10.43 0.40 -5.80
C TYR A 2 -11.59 0.94 -4.98
N ALA A 3 -12.40 0.04 -4.43
CA ALA A 3 -13.50 0.36 -3.53
C ALA A 3 -13.17 -0.02 -2.08
N ASP A 4 -13.72 0.71 -1.11
CA ASP A 4 -13.63 0.38 0.32
C ASP A 4 -14.34 -0.92 0.69
N ARG A 5 -15.36 -1.29 -0.09
CA ARG A 5 -16.17 -2.51 0.06
C ARG A 5 -16.53 -3.12 -1.29
N ARG A 6 -17.15 -4.30 -1.28
CA ARG A 6 -17.60 -4.98 -2.51
C ARG A 6 -18.68 -4.16 -3.21
N VAL A 7 -18.45 -3.85 -4.48
CA VAL A 7 -19.40 -3.13 -5.34
C VAL A 7 -20.63 -4.02 -5.58
N PRO A 8 -21.86 -3.58 -5.20
CA PRO A 8 -23.09 -4.33 -5.42
C PRO A 8 -23.43 -4.49 -6.90
N ASP A 9 -24.22 -5.52 -7.23
CA ASP A 9 -24.58 -5.84 -8.62
C ASP A 9 -25.29 -4.69 -9.34
N ALA A 10 -26.12 -3.92 -8.62
CA ALA A 10 -26.80 -2.74 -9.18
C ALA A 10 -25.81 -1.69 -9.71
N VAL A 11 -24.65 -1.52 -9.06
CA VAL A 11 -23.60 -0.58 -9.47
C VAL A 11 -22.68 -1.23 -10.50
N ARG A 12 -22.36 -2.52 -10.34
CA ARG A 12 -21.50 -3.28 -11.27
C ARG A 12 -22.10 -3.39 -12.66
N ASN A 13 -23.41 -3.59 -12.74
CA ASN A 13 -24.13 -3.82 -13.99
C ASN A 13 -24.71 -2.53 -14.60
N ASP A 14 -24.55 -1.37 -13.95
CA ASP A 14 -24.89 -0.07 -14.54
C ASP A 14 -23.83 0.28 -15.61
N PRO A 15 -24.22 0.41 -16.90
CA PRO A 15 -23.28 0.62 -17.99
C PRO A 15 -22.56 1.98 -17.91
N VAL A 16 -23.18 3.00 -17.32
CA VAL A 16 -22.57 4.32 -17.15
C VAL A 16 -21.51 4.25 -16.05
N LEU A 17 -21.85 3.68 -14.89
CA LEU A 17 -20.90 3.53 -13.78
C LEU A 17 -19.76 2.58 -14.12
N TYR A 18 -20.02 1.56 -14.95
CA TYR A 18 -18.97 0.70 -15.48
C TYR A 18 -18.04 1.45 -16.44
N GLY A 19 -18.60 2.28 -17.34
CA GLY A 19 -17.83 3.14 -18.25
C GLY A 19 -16.91 4.12 -17.53
N GLU A 20 -17.37 4.66 -16.40
CA GLU A 20 -16.58 5.49 -15.49
C GLU A 20 -15.56 4.69 -14.64
N CYS A 21 -15.40 3.39 -14.91
CA CYS A 21 -14.51 2.47 -14.19
C CYS A 21 -14.85 2.29 -12.70
N LEU A 22 -16.03 2.74 -12.24
CA LEU A 22 -16.52 2.59 -10.86
C LEU A 22 -17.19 1.23 -10.65
N GLY A 23 -18.03 0.80 -11.60
CA GLY A 23 -18.74 -0.48 -11.54
C GLY A 23 -17.80 -1.70 -11.54
N GLY A 24 -16.65 -1.57 -12.19
CA GLY A 24 -15.61 -2.61 -12.23
C GLY A 24 -14.60 -2.56 -11.08
N ALA A 25 -14.67 -1.57 -10.18
CA ALA A 25 -13.68 -1.42 -9.12
C ALA A 25 -13.72 -2.61 -8.15
N LEU A 26 -12.55 -3.20 -7.89
CA LEU A 26 -12.44 -4.26 -6.89
C LEU A 26 -12.44 -3.68 -5.48
N TYR A 27 -13.07 -4.39 -4.56
CA TYR A 27 -12.77 -4.23 -3.14
C TYR A 27 -11.27 -4.46 -2.92
N TRP A 28 -10.60 -3.52 -2.25
CA TRP A 28 -9.13 -3.54 -2.13
C TRP A 28 -8.58 -4.85 -1.56
N ASN A 29 -9.25 -5.45 -0.57
CA ASN A 29 -8.76 -6.69 0.03
C ASN A 29 -9.00 -7.91 -0.89
N ASP A 30 -10.05 -7.89 -1.72
CA ASP A 30 -10.22 -8.93 -2.74
C ASP A 30 -9.14 -8.82 -3.83
N PHE A 31 -8.68 -7.61 -4.14
CA PHE A 31 -7.49 -7.41 -4.99
C PHE A 31 -6.22 -7.98 -4.35
N LEU A 32 -5.94 -7.69 -3.07
CA LEU A 32 -4.76 -8.23 -2.38
C LEU A 32 -4.76 -9.76 -2.37
N ARG A 33 -5.91 -10.37 -2.05
CA ARG A 33 -6.09 -11.84 -2.12
C ARG A 33 -5.87 -12.38 -3.53
N LEU A 34 -6.33 -11.68 -4.56
CA LEU A 34 -6.12 -12.08 -5.95
C LEU A 34 -4.63 -12.01 -6.31
N ALA A 35 -3.94 -10.93 -5.96
CA ALA A 35 -2.51 -10.77 -6.18
C ALA A 35 -1.71 -11.90 -5.53
N GLN A 36 -2.00 -12.21 -4.27
CA GLN A 36 -1.38 -13.30 -3.53
C GLN A 36 -1.59 -14.66 -4.22
N ARG A 37 -2.82 -14.96 -4.66
CA ARG A 37 -3.12 -16.20 -5.43
C ARG A 37 -2.35 -16.29 -6.75
N GLN A 38 -1.96 -15.16 -7.34
CA GLN A 38 -1.16 -15.10 -8.56
C GLN A 38 0.36 -15.06 -8.30
N GLY A 39 0.80 -15.29 -7.06
CA GLY A 39 2.20 -15.37 -6.69
C GLY A 39 2.83 -14.03 -6.29
N PHE A 40 2.04 -12.98 -6.06
CA PHE A 40 2.52 -11.72 -5.49
C PHE A 40 2.24 -11.71 -3.99
N ALA A 41 3.18 -12.26 -3.21
CA ALA A 41 2.98 -12.52 -1.78
C ALA A 41 2.82 -11.25 -0.93
N ASP A 42 3.44 -10.14 -1.35
CA ASP A 42 3.47 -8.87 -0.60
C ASP A 42 3.29 -7.70 -1.58
N ALA A 43 2.06 -7.20 -1.67
CA ALA A 43 1.70 -6.05 -2.51
C ALA A 43 1.81 -4.75 -1.71
N ARG A 44 2.65 -3.82 -2.17
CA ARG A 44 2.95 -2.57 -1.46
C ARG A 44 2.16 -1.40 -1.99
N LEU A 45 1.43 -0.70 -1.13
CA LEU A 45 0.74 0.54 -1.49
C LEU A 45 1.74 1.70 -1.56
N VAL A 46 1.90 2.30 -2.74
CA VAL A 46 2.86 3.40 -2.98
C VAL A 46 2.20 4.75 -2.75
N THR A 47 1.05 4.97 -3.39
CA THR A 47 0.25 6.17 -3.25
C THR A 47 -1.22 5.81 -3.29
N ASP A 48 -2.03 6.60 -2.61
CA ASP A 48 -3.48 6.56 -2.74
C ASP A 48 -4.06 7.97 -2.63
N ARG A 49 -5.27 8.11 -3.14
CA ARG A 49 -6.12 9.28 -2.91
C ARG A 49 -7.59 8.88 -2.99
N PRO A 50 -8.45 9.45 -2.11
CA PRO A 50 -9.89 9.31 -2.27
C PRO A 50 -10.34 9.96 -3.58
N LEU A 51 -11.34 9.37 -4.20
CA LEU A 51 -11.99 9.89 -5.40
C LEU A 51 -13.37 10.42 -5.01
N ALA A 52 -13.50 11.74 -5.03
CA ALA A 52 -14.79 12.39 -4.87
C ALA A 52 -15.59 12.22 -6.16
N ILE A 53 -16.74 11.56 -6.07
CA ILE A 53 -17.70 11.49 -7.17
C ILE A 53 -18.66 12.66 -7.02
N THR A 54 -18.42 13.72 -7.80
CA THR A 54 -19.16 14.98 -7.71
C THR A 54 -20.32 15.08 -8.69
N ASP A 55 -20.46 14.10 -9.60
CA ASP A 55 -21.56 14.07 -10.55
C ASP A 55 -22.89 13.84 -9.79
N PRO A 56 -23.84 14.78 -9.87
CA PRO A 56 -25.09 14.71 -9.12
C PRO A 56 -26.03 13.59 -9.59
N GLU A 57 -25.87 13.07 -10.81
CA GLU A 57 -26.66 11.96 -11.32
C GLU A 57 -26.08 10.60 -10.93
N LEU A 58 -24.76 10.51 -10.74
CA LEU A 58 -24.06 9.27 -10.40
C LEU A 58 -23.93 9.06 -8.90
N ALA A 59 -23.67 10.12 -8.13
CA ALA A 59 -23.43 10.03 -6.69
C ALA A 59 -24.58 9.30 -5.93
N PRO A 60 -25.88 9.57 -6.20
CA PRO A 60 -26.97 8.85 -5.54
C PRO A 60 -27.00 7.35 -5.82
N ARG A 61 -26.52 6.92 -7.01
CA ARG A 61 -26.51 5.51 -7.43
C ARG A 61 -25.44 4.69 -6.72
N LEU A 62 -24.38 5.35 -6.27
CA LEU A 62 -23.24 4.73 -5.59
C LEU A 62 -23.50 4.48 -4.09
N GLY A 63 -24.50 5.15 -3.52
CA GLY A 63 -24.83 5.06 -2.09
C GLY A 63 -23.63 5.42 -1.22
N ASN A 64 -23.23 4.49 -0.34
CA ASN A 64 -22.13 4.70 0.61
C ASN A 64 -20.77 4.15 0.12
N LEU A 65 -20.63 3.82 -1.17
CA LEU A 65 -19.36 3.35 -1.72
C LEU A 65 -18.32 4.48 -1.73
N GLN A 66 -17.13 4.17 -1.25
CA GLN A 66 -15.98 5.06 -1.37
C GLN A 66 -14.96 4.47 -2.34
N PHE A 67 -14.47 5.31 -3.24
CA PHE A 67 -13.51 4.92 -4.27
C PHE A 67 -12.17 5.59 -4.05
N PHE A 68 -11.10 4.88 -4.44
CA PHE A 68 -9.73 5.30 -4.28
C PHE A 68 -8.96 5.08 -5.58
N SER A 69 -8.14 6.06 -5.96
CA SER A 69 -7.07 5.84 -6.93
C SER A 69 -5.83 5.47 -6.14
N ALA A 70 -5.34 4.24 -6.33
CA ALA A 70 -4.19 3.73 -5.62
C ALA A 70 -3.19 3.10 -6.58
N THR A 71 -1.90 3.31 -6.31
CA THR A 71 -0.79 2.73 -7.03
C THR A 71 -0.14 1.67 -6.15
N TYR A 72 -0.18 0.41 -6.59
CA TYR A 72 0.48 -0.69 -5.91
C TYR A 72 1.77 -1.11 -6.64
N ARG A 73 2.77 -1.55 -5.88
CA ARG A 73 3.98 -2.21 -6.38
C ARG A 73 3.94 -3.67 -6.00
N LEU A 74 3.98 -4.55 -7.01
CA LEU A 74 3.92 -6.00 -6.83
C LEU A 74 5.26 -6.61 -7.25
N PHE A 75 5.96 -7.22 -6.32
CA PHE A 75 7.23 -7.90 -6.59
C PHE A 75 7.01 -9.39 -6.81
N LYS A 76 7.54 -9.92 -7.92
CA LYS A 76 7.52 -11.35 -8.20
C LYS A 76 8.78 -12.01 -7.65
N LEU A 77 8.74 -12.37 -6.38
CA LEU A 77 9.83 -13.00 -5.65
C LEU A 77 9.29 -14.16 -4.82
N ASN A 78 9.77 -15.39 -5.06
CA ASN A 78 9.23 -16.61 -4.44
C ASN A 78 9.52 -16.70 -2.93
N ALA A 79 10.51 -15.96 -2.43
CA ALA A 79 10.93 -15.98 -1.04
C ALA A 79 10.24 -14.92 -0.16
N LEU A 80 9.21 -14.24 -0.68
CA LEU A 80 8.42 -13.31 0.13
C LEU A 80 7.43 -14.08 0.99
N GLU A 81 7.34 -13.67 2.25
CA GLU A 81 6.41 -14.19 3.23
C GLU A 81 5.14 -13.35 3.23
N THR A 82 4.07 -13.86 3.81
CA THR A 82 2.78 -13.15 3.86
C THR A 82 2.71 -12.12 4.99
N ALA A 83 3.64 -12.20 5.94
CA ALA A 83 3.76 -11.30 7.07
C ALA A 83 5.13 -10.60 7.05
N CYS A 84 5.22 -9.46 7.72
CA CYS A 84 6.47 -8.73 7.90
C CYS A 84 7.28 -9.37 9.03
N GLU A 85 8.15 -10.31 8.70
CA GLU A 85 9.02 -10.97 9.68
C GLU A 85 10.29 -10.15 9.97
N ASP A 86 10.70 -10.12 11.23
CA ASP A 86 11.89 -9.43 11.71
C ASP A 86 13.08 -10.39 11.85
N TYR A 87 14.16 -10.06 11.14
CA TYR A 87 15.45 -10.76 11.19
C TYR A 87 16.59 -9.85 11.70
N GLY A 88 16.27 -8.68 12.26
CA GLY A 88 17.24 -7.68 12.72
C GLY A 88 17.98 -7.01 11.56
N GLN A 89 17.34 -6.91 10.40
CA GLN A 89 17.93 -6.42 9.16
C GLN A 89 17.77 -4.90 9.02
N ALA A 90 18.72 -4.29 8.31
CA ALA A 90 18.65 -2.90 7.93
C ALA A 90 19.28 -2.67 6.55
N VAL A 91 18.98 -1.53 5.95
CA VAL A 91 19.55 -1.09 4.68
C VAL A 91 20.07 0.34 4.78
N ILE A 92 20.98 0.71 3.89
CA ILE A 92 21.41 2.09 3.69
C ILE A 92 21.21 2.42 2.21
N TYR A 93 20.43 3.45 1.91
CA TYR A 93 20.28 3.92 0.54
C TYR A 93 21.50 4.73 0.13
N ARG A 94 22.08 4.44 -1.04
CA ARG A 94 23.31 5.09 -1.54
C ARG A 94 23.08 6.42 -2.24
N GLY A 95 21.83 6.83 -2.48
CA GLY A 95 21.52 8.06 -3.21
C GLY A 95 21.84 7.99 -4.71
N SER A 96 22.01 6.79 -5.26
CA SER A 96 22.52 6.60 -6.63
C SER A 96 21.44 6.45 -7.71
N ILE A 97 20.15 6.54 -7.37
CA ILE A 97 19.07 6.57 -8.36
C ILE A 97 18.91 8.02 -8.86
N PRO A 98 18.93 8.27 -10.19
CA PRO A 98 18.69 9.60 -10.75
C PRO A 98 17.40 10.23 -10.23
N GLU A 99 17.42 11.54 -9.99
CA GLU A 99 16.30 12.33 -9.45
C GLU A 99 15.86 11.97 -8.01
N HIS A 100 16.48 10.94 -7.41
CA HIS A 100 16.18 10.46 -6.06
C HIS A 100 17.44 10.44 -5.18
N ALA A 101 18.30 11.44 -5.30
CA ALA A 101 19.59 11.45 -4.61
C ALA A 101 19.48 11.58 -3.08
N GLY A 102 18.44 12.24 -2.56
CA GLY A 102 18.29 12.50 -1.12
C GLY A 102 17.51 11.44 -0.34
N ARG A 103 16.57 10.75 -1.00
CA ARG A 103 15.73 9.73 -0.38
C ARG A 103 15.15 8.78 -1.44
N PHE A 104 14.80 7.57 -1.03
CA PHE A 104 14.07 6.60 -1.83
C PHE A 104 12.79 6.18 -1.11
N VAL A 105 11.65 6.36 -1.78
CA VAL A 105 10.34 5.92 -1.28
C VAL A 105 9.97 4.61 -1.96
N LEU A 106 10.00 3.51 -1.20
CA LEU A 106 9.59 2.19 -1.69
C LEU A 106 8.07 2.09 -1.77
N ASP A 107 7.40 2.52 -0.70
CA ASP A 107 5.97 2.50 -0.47
C ASP A 107 5.58 3.50 0.65
N LYS A 108 4.31 3.57 1.06
CA LYS A 108 3.84 4.52 2.10
C LYS A 108 4.54 4.41 3.45
N HIS A 109 5.17 3.27 3.75
CA HIS A 109 5.79 3.01 5.05
C HIS A 109 7.32 3.08 5.02
N HIS A 110 7.91 3.20 3.83
CA HIS A 110 9.36 3.11 3.64
C HIS A 110 9.89 4.33 2.87
N ASP A 111 10.12 5.43 3.60
CA ASP A 111 10.87 6.61 3.15
C ASP A 111 12.31 6.53 3.70
N ILE A 112 13.26 6.18 2.83
CA ILE A 112 14.65 5.84 3.21
C ILE A 112 15.58 6.97 2.78
N GLU A 113 16.12 7.71 3.75
CA GLU A 113 17.10 8.78 3.53
C GLU A 113 18.46 8.22 3.09
N THR A 114 19.13 8.94 2.18
CA THR A 114 20.47 8.57 1.71
C THR A 114 21.48 8.59 2.86
N GLY A 115 22.31 7.54 2.94
CA GLY A 115 23.39 7.41 3.92
C GLY A 115 22.94 7.07 5.34
N ARG A 116 21.63 6.93 5.59
CA ARG A 116 21.07 6.58 6.90
C ARG A 116 20.75 5.09 6.99
N VAL A 117 21.10 4.47 8.11
CA VAL A 117 20.68 3.11 8.44
C VAL A 117 19.17 3.12 8.69
N PHE A 118 18.46 2.28 7.94
CA PHE A 118 17.00 2.14 8.01
C PHE A 118 16.62 0.68 8.30
N PRO A 119 16.05 0.36 9.47
CA PRO A 119 15.59 -0.99 9.79
C PRO A 119 14.47 -1.46 8.86
N VAL A 120 14.50 -2.72 8.45
CA VAL A 120 13.51 -3.28 7.51
C VAL A 120 13.12 -4.70 7.90
N CYS A 121 11.91 -5.11 7.55
CA CYS A 121 11.50 -6.51 7.61
C CYS A 121 12.15 -7.35 6.51
N GLY A 122 12.11 -8.67 6.66
CA GLY A 122 12.68 -9.63 5.72
C GLY A 122 12.17 -9.49 4.29
N ASN A 123 10.89 -9.20 4.11
CA ASN A 123 10.31 -8.95 2.80
C ASN A 123 10.89 -7.71 2.13
N THR A 124 10.96 -6.58 2.85
CA THR A 124 11.53 -5.34 2.30
C THR A 124 13.01 -5.54 1.95
N TRP A 125 13.76 -6.24 2.80
CA TRP A 125 15.15 -6.60 2.50
C TRP A 125 15.25 -7.40 1.19
N ARG A 126 14.43 -8.44 1.03
CA ARG A 126 14.38 -9.27 -0.21
C ARG A 126 13.92 -8.48 -1.43
N MET A 127 12.98 -7.55 -1.29
CA MET A 127 12.54 -6.68 -2.39
C MET A 127 13.66 -5.77 -2.88
N LEU A 128 14.43 -5.19 -1.96
CA LEU A 128 15.55 -4.32 -2.31
C LEU A 128 16.73 -5.12 -2.88
N GLN A 129 17.09 -6.24 -2.24
CA GLN A 129 18.24 -7.06 -2.61
C GLN A 129 17.99 -7.93 -3.86
N GLY A 130 16.77 -8.44 -4.02
CA GLY A 130 16.42 -9.39 -5.08
C GLY A 130 15.97 -8.74 -6.39
N THR A 131 16.12 -7.42 -6.54
CA THR A 131 15.63 -6.68 -7.71
C THR A 131 16.65 -5.66 -8.20
N ARG A 132 16.27 -4.87 -9.22
CA ARG A 132 17.10 -3.77 -9.76
C ARG A 132 17.56 -2.76 -8.71
N PHE A 133 16.93 -2.72 -7.53
CA PHE A 133 17.32 -1.79 -6.47
C PHE A 133 18.62 -2.19 -5.77
N ALA A 134 19.07 -3.44 -5.87
CA ALA A 134 20.19 -3.97 -5.10
C ALA A 134 21.47 -3.13 -5.22
N ALA A 135 21.79 -2.64 -6.44
CA ALA A 135 22.98 -1.84 -6.69
C ALA A 135 22.98 -0.47 -5.95
N HIS A 136 21.80 -0.03 -5.50
CA HIS A 136 21.58 1.27 -4.87
C HIS A 136 21.52 1.21 -3.35
N PHE A 137 21.69 0.03 -2.75
CA PHE A 137 21.59 -0.16 -1.30
C PHE A 137 22.79 -0.94 -0.76
N ASP A 138 23.20 -0.58 0.46
CA ASP A 138 23.99 -1.44 1.33
C ASP A 138 23.06 -2.20 2.27
N PHE A 139 23.43 -3.43 2.61
CA PHE A 139 22.60 -4.36 3.37
C PHE A 139 23.32 -4.77 4.65
N ILE A 140 22.57 -4.76 5.76
CA ILE A 140 23.07 -5.11 7.11
C ILE A 140 22.22 -6.26 7.64
N GLY A 141 22.88 -7.27 8.20
CA GLY A 141 22.26 -8.47 8.74
C GLY A 141 22.00 -9.56 7.68
N ASP A 142 21.45 -10.68 8.14
CA ASP A 142 21.10 -11.85 7.34
C ASP A 142 19.81 -12.50 7.88
N PHE A 143 19.48 -13.71 7.43
CA PHE A 143 18.29 -14.46 7.85
C PHE A 143 18.59 -15.53 8.92
N SER A 144 19.76 -15.49 9.57
CA SER A 144 20.20 -16.53 10.51
C SER A 144 19.43 -16.54 11.84
N ARG A 145 18.84 -15.41 12.24
CA ARG A 145 18.08 -15.27 13.48
C ARG A 145 16.78 -14.52 13.26
N HIS A 146 15.67 -15.14 13.66
CA HIS A 146 14.32 -14.56 13.62
C HIS A 146 13.94 -13.99 14.99
N TYR A 147 13.36 -12.79 14.98
CA TYR A 147 12.97 -12.05 16.19
C TYR A 147 11.44 -11.93 16.34
N GLY A 148 10.65 -12.52 15.43
CA GLY A 148 9.20 -12.45 15.41
C GLY A 148 8.68 -11.43 14.38
N LEU A 149 7.52 -10.83 14.64
CA LEU A 149 6.91 -9.85 13.74
C LEU A 149 7.64 -8.50 13.81
N PHE A 150 7.90 -7.91 12.65
CA PHE A 150 8.40 -6.56 12.53
C PHE A 150 7.30 -5.56 12.91
N GLY A 151 7.61 -4.65 13.83
CA GLY A 151 6.63 -3.68 14.34
C GLY A 151 6.06 -2.77 13.24
N GLY A 152 4.74 -2.53 13.28
CA GLY A 152 4.07 -1.56 12.40
C GLY A 152 3.38 -2.10 11.15
N CYS A 153 3.36 -3.43 10.91
CA CYS A 153 2.62 -4.05 9.80
C CYS A 153 1.17 -4.48 10.18
N GLY A 154 0.36 -3.57 10.74
CA GLY A 154 -1.03 -3.86 11.15
C GLY A 154 -2.07 -3.72 10.03
N ASP A 155 -3.04 -4.65 9.99
CA ASP A 155 -4.12 -4.83 8.99
C ASP A 155 -5.23 -3.75 8.98
N ASP A 156 -4.88 -2.48 9.08
CA ASP A 156 -5.88 -1.40 8.90
C ASP A 156 -6.17 -1.14 7.42
N VAL A 157 -7.29 -0.45 7.13
CA VAL A 157 -7.57 0.03 5.76
C VAL A 157 -6.36 0.86 5.29
N PRO A 158 -5.66 0.47 4.21
CA PRO A 158 -4.37 1.06 3.88
C PRO A 158 -4.48 2.47 3.27
N PHE A 159 -5.70 2.95 3.04
CA PHE A 159 -5.98 4.23 2.41
C PHE A 159 -6.22 5.33 3.44
N ASP A 160 -5.74 6.52 3.13
CA ASP A 160 -5.97 7.69 3.99
C ASP A 160 -7.45 8.12 3.86
N MET A 161 -8.18 8.08 4.96
CA MET A 161 -9.50 8.71 5.05
C MET A 161 -9.32 10.17 5.44
N THR A 162 -9.88 11.10 4.66
CA THR A 162 -10.06 12.47 5.12
C THR A 162 -11.10 12.49 6.23
N SER A 163 -10.66 12.46 7.48
CA SER A 163 -11.51 12.73 8.63
C SER A 163 -11.98 14.18 8.55
N SER A 164 -13.28 14.38 8.28
CA SER A 164 -13.92 15.66 8.59
C SER A 164 -13.92 15.82 10.11
N THR A 165 -13.03 16.66 10.60
CA THR A 165 -12.95 17.05 12.02
C THR A 165 -14.32 17.55 12.48
N ARG A 166 -15.08 16.72 13.21
CA ARG A 166 -16.11 17.23 14.10
C ARG A 166 -15.39 17.77 15.32
N ILE A 167 -15.34 19.10 15.40
CA ILE A 167 -15.03 19.79 16.65
C ILE A 167 -16.12 19.37 17.65
N SER A 168 -15.77 18.51 18.59
CA SER A 168 -16.56 18.32 19.80
C SER A 168 -16.24 19.50 20.70
N ASP A 169 -17.06 20.55 20.64
CA ASP A 169 -17.11 21.55 21.70
C ASP A 169 -17.56 20.84 22.98
N GLY A 170 -16.60 20.70 23.91
CA GLY A 170 -16.87 20.29 25.26
C GLY A 170 -17.72 21.33 25.96
N THR A 171 -18.81 20.89 26.58
CA THR A 171 -19.50 21.70 27.60
C THR A 171 -19.39 20.94 28.91
N CYS A 172 -18.57 21.47 29.82
CA CYS A 172 -18.58 21.11 31.24
C CYS A 172 -19.79 21.77 31.90
N CYS A 173 -20.55 21.00 32.68
CA CYS A 173 -21.22 21.39 33.92
C CYS A 173 -21.38 20.12 34.78
#